data_AF-A0AAN6RZ57-F1
#
_entry.id   AF-A0AAN6RZ57-F1
#
_cell.length_a   1.000
_cell.length_b   1.000
_cell.length_c   1.000
_cell.angle_alpha   90.00
_cell.angle_beta   90.00
_cell.angle_gamma   90.00
#
_symmetry.space_group_name_H-M   'P 1'
#
loop_
_entity.id
_entity.type
_entity.pdbx_description
1 polymer ?
#
loop_
_entity_poly.entity_id
_entity_poly.type
_entity_poly.pdbx_seq_one_letter_code
_entity_poly.pdbx_strand_id
1 'polypeptide(L)'
;MTCAFDWIYGGSDEPIFYDSYIARSINGDLFFEIPPETSQDRFNAHRPFQVFSCWNGAVAFTAAPVVERKVAFRGSRQEECFQGEPQLFCKDMWFNGYGKIAVVPSVNLEYSNEKGKKIKEDKGYTSQWVTKDIAVADKIEWQPPPERVKCMPTFNRQFWGLWNETLG
;
A
#
# COMPACT_ATOMS: atom_id res chain seq x y z
N MET A 1 4.80 -8.74 1.69
CA MET A 1 5.31 -7.43 1.26
C MET A 1 4.85 -6.39 2.26
N THR A 2 5.69 -5.44 2.61
CA THR A 2 5.36 -4.34 3.52
C THR A 2 5.83 -3.02 2.95
N CYS A 3 5.00 -2.00 3.04
CA CYS A 3 5.33 -0.63 2.65
C CYS A 3 5.36 0.28 3.89
N ALA A 4 6.24 1.28 3.86
CA ALA A 4 6.17 2.42 4.77
C ALA A 4 4.93 3.28 4.47
N PHE A 5 4.65 4.24 5.36
CA PHE A 5 3.64 5.27 5.13
C PHE A 5 4.33 6.54 4.66
N ASP A 6 4.05 6.88 3.40
CA ASP A 6 4.77 7.91 2.67
C ASP A 6 3.94 9.18 2.55
N TRP A 7 4.59 10.31 2.79
CA TRP A 7 3.93 11.59 2.94
C TRP A 7 4.46 12.61 1.94
N ILE A 8 3.60 13.54 1.55
CA ILE A 8 3.99 14.73 0.81
C ILE A 8 3.28 15.96 1.39
N TYR A 9 4.02 17.08 1.46
CA TYR A 9 3.44 18.39 1.73
C TYR A 9 3.05 19.02 0.39
N GLY A 10 1.78 18.82 -0.01
CA GLY A 10 1.21 19.19 -1.32
C GLY A 10 0.93 20.68 -1.51
N GLY A 11 1.76 21.55 -0.92
CA GLY A 11 1.53 23.00 -0.86
C GLY A 11 0.76 23.48 0.38
N SER A 12 0.39 22.56 1.27
CA SER A 12 -0.16 22.82 2.61
C SER A 12 0.81 22.40 3.71
N ASP A 13 0.58 22.91 4.93
CA ASP A 13 1.28 22.42 6.11
C ASP A 13 0.79 21.05 6.57
N GLU A 14 -0.43 20.66 6.21
CA GLU A 14 -0.94 19.32 6.43
C GLU A 14 -0.40 18.37 5.35
N PRO A 15 0.34 17.31 5.73
CA PRO A 15 0.83 16.33 4.77
C PRO A 15 -0.28 15.35 4.38
N ILE A 16 -0.27 14.94 3.12
CA ILE A 16 -1.17 13.91 2.57
C ILE A 16 -0.38 12.66 2.21
N PHE A 17 -1.08 11.52 2.12
CA PHE A 17 -0.47 10.30 1.63
C PHE A 17 -0.04 10.47 0.17
N TYR A 18 1.24 10.27 -0.11
CA TYR A 18 1.80 10.39 -1.45
C TYR A 18 1.29 9.25 -2.34
N ASP A 19 1.27 9.42 -3.67
CA ASP A 19 0.88 8.41 -4.67
C ASP A 19 -0.31 7.51 -4.27
N SER A 20 -1.39 8.11 -3.74
CA SER A 20 -2.61 7.40 -3.35
C SER A 20 -3.28 6.64 -4.51
N TYR A 21 -2.99 7.03 -5.75
CA TYR A 21 -3.53 6.42 -6.97
C TYR A 21 -2.97 5.03 -7.30
N ILE A 22 -1.83 4.61 -6.73
CA ILE A 22 -1.29 3.23 -6.88
C ILE A 22 -1.63 2.32 -5.71
N ALA A 23 -2.06 2.90 -4.59
CA ALA A 23 -2.41 2.17 -3.40
C ALA A 23 -3.89 1.77 -3.43
N ARG A 24 -4.18 0.59 -2.89
CA ARG A 24 -5.53 0.06 -2.77
C ARG A 24 -5.70 -0.57 -1.41
N SER A 25 -6.73 -0.17 -0.69
CA SER A 25 -7.06 -0.83 0.57
C SER A 25 -7.49 -2.28 0.32
N ILE A 26 -7.63 -3.07 1.38
CA ILE A 26 -8.03 -4.48 1.23
C ILE A 26 -9.43 -4.66 0.63
N ASN A 27 -10.30 -3.64 0.68
CA ASN A 27 -11.59 -3.66 -0.01
C ASN A 27 -11.50 -3.35 -1.53
N GLY A 28 -10.29 -3.06 -2.01
CA GLY A 28 -10.02 -2.75 -3.41
C GLY A 28 -10.21 -1.28 -3.81
N ASP A 29 -10.60 -0.38 -2.91
CA ASP A 29 -10.74 1.06 -3.22
C ASP A 29 -9.42 1.82 -3.08
N LEU A 30 -9.38 3.03 -3.64
CA LEU A 30 -8.26 3.95 -3.60
C LEU A 30 -7.94 4.43 -2.18
N PHE A 31 -6.68 4.79 -1.97
CA PHE A 31 -6.14 5.24 -0.70
C PHE A 31 -6.15 6.77 -0.56
N PHE A 32 -7.21 7.43 -1.04
CA PHE A 32 -7.41 8.87 -0.83
C PHE A 32 -7.68 9.20 0.63
N GLU A 33 -8.46 8.34 1.27
CA GLU A 33 -8.64 8.23 2.70
C GLU A 33 -8.27 6.80 3.09
N ILE A 34 -7.91 6.56 4.34
CA ILE A 34 -7.66 5.20 4.83
C ILE A 34 -9.02 4.55 5.06
N PRO A 35 -9.47 3.60 4.21
CA PRO A 35 -10.79 2.98 4.31
C PRO A 35 -10.69 1.73 5.19
N PRO A 36 -11.76 0.92 5.32
CA PRO A 36 -12.77 0.91 6.41
C PRO A 36 -12.27 1.10 7.86
N GLU A 37 -13.23 1.20 8.80
CA GLU A 37 -13.04 1.38 10.26
C GLU A 37 -11.90 0.52 10.83
N THR A 38 -11.79 -0.75 10.45
CA THR A 38 -10.73 -1.64 10.96
C THR A 38 -9.32 -1.22 10.56
N SER A 39 -9.10 -0.73 9.33
CA SER A 39 -7.77 -0.22 8.94
C SER A 39 -7.55 1.18 9.49
N GLN A 40 -8.61 1.97 9.64
CA GLN A 40 -8.53 3.29 10.24
C GLN A 40 -8.16 3.23 11.73
N ASP A 41 -8.76 2.31 12.49
CA ASP A 41 -8.43 2.03 13.89
C ASP A 41 -6.98 1.58 14.03
N ARG A 42 -6.55 0.66 13.17
CA ARG A 42 -5.16 0.18 13.15
C ARG A 42 -4.19 1.30 12.77
N PHE A 43 -4.54 2.13 11.79
CA PHE A 43 -3.76 3.29 11.41
C PHE A 43 -3.62 4.28 12.57
N ASN A 44 -4.72 4.65 13.22
CA ASN A 44 -4.73 5.55 14.38
C ASN A 44 -3.92 4.97 15.56
N ALA A 45 -3.90 3.65 15.69
CA ALA A 45 -3.08 2.92 16.66
C ALA A 45 -1.63 2.69 16.21
N HIS A 46 -1.19 3.22 15.07
CA HIS A 46 0.14 3.02 14.47
C HIS A 46 0.49 1.54 14.21
N ARG A 47 -0.52 0.71 13.95
CA ARG A 47 -0.40 -0.73 13.73
C ARG A 47 -0.43 -1.09 12.25
N PRO A 48 0.33 -2.11 11.83
CA PRO A 48 0.28 -2.60 10.46
C PRO A 48 -1.11 -3.08 10.08
N PHE A 49 -1.54 -2.84 8.85
CA PHE A 49 -2.82 -3.29 8.32
C PHE A 49 -2.70 -3.74 6.87
N GLN A 50 -3.55 -4.70 6.48
CA GLN A 50 -3.50 -5.32 5.17
C GLN A 50 -4.05 -4.39 4.08
N VAL A 51 -3.45 -4.44 2.90
CA VAL A 51 -3.86 -3.69 1.72
C VAL A 51 -3.83 -4.60 0.50
N PHE A 52 -4.54 -4.23 -0.57
CA PHE A 52 -4.39 -4.90 -1.85
C PHE A 52 -3.08 -4.47 -2.54
N SER A 53 -2.74 -3.18 -2.53
CA SER A 53 -1.49 -2.67 -3.08
C SER A 53 -0.96 -1.46 -2.32
N CYS A 54 0.37 -1.32 -2.28
CA CYS A 54 1.11 -0.16 -1.80
C CYS A 54 2.52 -0.16 -2.43
N TRP A 55 3.23 0.96 -2.46
CA TRP A 55 4.63 0.98 -2.92
C TRP A 55 5.49 2.12 -2.35
N ASN A 56 4.91 2.96 -1.52
CA ASN A 56 5.34 4.34 -1.42
C ASN A 56 6.47 4.47 -0.39
N GLY A 57 7.44 5.37 -0.64
CA GLY A 57 8.59 5.66 0.22
C GLY A 57 9.62 4.53 0.31
N ALA A 58 9.28 3.42 0.95
CA ALA A 58 10.14 2.24 1.07
C ALA A 58 9.31 0.95 1.14
N VAL A 59 9.76 -0.07 0.42
CA VAL A 59 9.08 -1.36 0.31
C VAL A 59 10.05 -2.51 0.60
N ALA A 60 9.57 -3.49 1.35
CA ALA A 60 10.24 -4.78 1.51
C ALA A 60 9.34 -5.92 1.03
N PHE A 61 9.87 -6.81 0.20
CA PHE A 61 9.18 -8.02 -0.26
C PHE A 61 10.18 -9.15 -0.46
N THR A 62 9.68 -10.39 -0.48
CA THR A 62 10.52 -11.56 -0.76
C THR A 62 10.93 -11.59 -2.23
N ALA A 63 12.18 -11.92 -2.51
CA ALA A 63 12.70 -11.99 -3.88
C ALA A 63 12.19 -13.22 -4.67
N ALA A 64 11.72 -14.26 -3.98
CA ALA A 64 11.30 -15.53 -4.60
C ALA A 64 10.42 -15.39 -5.85
N PRO A 65 9.29 -14.65 -5.85
CA PRO A 65 8.43 -14.51 -7.03
C PRO A 65 9.12 -13.84 -8.23
N VAL A 66 10.10 -12.97 -7.98
CA VAL A 66 10.88 -12.32 -9.05
C VAL A 66 11.95 -13.26 -9.59
N VAL A 67 12.69 -13.94 -8.70
CA VAL A 67 13.74 -14.89 -9.08
C VAL A 67 13.17 -16.08 -9.85
N GLU A 68 12.00 -16.57 -9.44
CA GLU A 68 11.25 -17.64 -10.11
C GLU A 68 10.53 -17.16 -11.39
N ARG A 69 10.64 -15.88 -11.75
CA ARG A 69 10.00 -15.26 -12.92
C ARG A 69 8.47 -15.38 -12.94
N LYS A 70 7.86 -15.47 -11.75
CA LYS A 70 6.39 -15.47 -11.57
C LYS A 70 5.82 -14.06 -11.54
N VAL A 71 6.61 -13.09 -11.12
CA VAL A 71 6.27 -11.66 -11.03
C VAL A 71 7.39 -10.86 -11.67
N ALA A 72 7.03 -9.81 -12.42
CA ALA A 72 7.96 -8.89 -13.03
C ALA A 72 7.45 -7.45 -12.94
N PHE A 73 8.37 -6.49 -12.99
CA PHE A 73 8.04 -5.09 -13.24
C PHE A 73 7.52 -4.95 -14.68
N ARG A 74 6.28 -4.49 -14.84
CA ARG A 74 5.58 -4.45 -16.13
C ARG A 74 4.55 -3.35 -16.19
N GLY A 75 4.20 -2.95 -17.42
CA GLY A 75 2.98 -2.21 -17.71
C GLY A 75 1.74 -3.11 -17.79
N SER A 76 0.58 -2.48 -17.97
CA SER A 76 -0.69 -3.17 -18.17
C SER A 76 -0.71 -3.95 -19.48
N ARG A 77 -1.34 -5.13 -19.46
CA ARG A 77 -1.60 -5.95 -20.65
C ARG A 77 -2.76 -5.36 -21.46
N GLN A 78 -2.94 -5.86 -22.69
CA GLN A 78 -4.14 -5.55 -23.46
C GLN A 78 -5.38 -5.99 -22.67
N GLU A 79 -6.42 -5.14 -22.63
CA GLU A 79 -7.66 -5.33 -21.85
C GLU A 79 -7.52 -5.29 -20.33
N GLU A 80 -6.31 -5.29 -19.78
CA GLU A 80 -6.08 -5.01 -18.38
C GLU A 80 -6.27 -3.52 -18.10
N CYS A 81 -6.92 -3.21 -17.00
CA CYS A 81 -6.95 -1.85 -16.47
C CYS A 81 -5.55 -1.20 -16.49
N PHE A 82 -5.43 -0.02 -17.12
CA PHE A 82 -4.19 0.77 -17.07
C PHE A 82 -3.93 1.24 -15.64
N GLN A 83 -2.85 0.75 -15.03
CA GLN A 83 -2.41 1.07 -13.67
C GLN A 83 -0.91 1.26 -13.62
N GLY A 84 -0.44 1.93 -12.56
CA GLY A 84 0.99 2.03 -12.29
C GLY A 84 1.60 0.64 -12.09
N GLU A 85 2.84 0.48 -12.57
CA GLU A 85 3.66 -0.73 -12.37
C GLU A 85 3.60 -1.28 -10.94
N PRO A 86 3.65 -0.46 -9.87
CA PRO A 86 3.60 -0.99 -8.51
C PRO A 86 2.31 -1.72 -8.13
N GLN A 87 1.16 -1.23 -8.61
CA GLN A 87 -0.10 -1.92 -8.36
C GLN A 87 -0.13 -3.24 -9.13
N LEU A 88 0.33 -3.25 -10.38
CA LEU A 88 0.39 -4.46 -11.20
C LEU A 88 1.33 -5.49 -10.58
N PHE A 89 2.46 -5.05 -10.03
CA PHE A 89 3.36 -5.91 -9.26
C PHE A 89 2.65 -6.55 -8.07
N CYS A 90 1.90 -5.76 -7.27
CA CYS A 90 1.12 -6.29 -6.14
C CYS A 90 0.05 -7.28 -6.61
N LYS A 91 -0.65 -6.98 -7.71
CA LYS A 91 -1.65 -7.87 -8.30
C LYS A 91 -1.03 -9.22 -8.72
N ASP A 92 0.12 -9.19 -9.38
CA ASP A 92 0.83 -10.41 -9.79
C ASP A 92 1.34 -11.18 -8.56
N MET A 93 1.77 -10.50 -7.51
CA MET A 93 2.10 -11.12 -6.21
C MET A 93 0.89 -11.84 -5.62
N TRP A 94 -0.29 -11.20 -5.59
CA TRP A 94 -1.54 -11.82 -5.13
C TRP A 94 -1.86 -13.09 -5.93
N PHE A 95 -1.82 -13.01 -7.25
CA PHE A 95 -2.14 -14.14 -8.13
C PHE A 95 -1.19 -15.33 -7.93
N ASN A 96 0.07 -15.08 -7.61
CA ASN A 96 1.07 -16.12 -7.36
C ASN A 96 1.15 -16.57 -5.89
N GLY A 97 0.17 -16.23 -5.04
CA GLY A 97 0.10 -16.67 -3.64
C GLY A 97 0.92 -15.84 -2.64
N TYR A 98 1.44 -14.68 -3.07
CA TYR A 98 2.21 -13.74 -2.25
C TYR A 98 1.36 -12.54 -1.76
N GLY A 99 0.07 -12.76 -1.55
CA GLY A 99 -0.94 -11.74 -1.20
C GLY A 99 -0.86 -11.13 0.21
N LYS A 100 0.11 -11.51 1.04
CA LYS A 100 0.31 -10.88 2.35
C LYS A 100 1.00 -9.53 2.17
N ILE A 101 0.23 -8.51 1.80
CA ILE A 101 0.67 -7.14 1.54
C ILE A 101 0.11 -6.22 2.62
N ALA A 102 0.97 -5.44 3.26
CA ALA A 102 0.56 -4.56 4.35
C ALA A 102 1.29 -3.22 4.33
N VAL A 103 0.66 -2.22 4.94
CA VAL A 103 1.28 -0.93 5.23
C VAL A 103 1.68 -0.90 6.71
N VAL A 104 2.82 -0.29 7.01
CA VAL A 104 3.34 -0.11 8.37
C VAL A 104 3.31 1.39 8.72
N PRO A 105 2.22 1.88 9.34
CA PRO A 105 2.01 3.31 9.57
C PRO A 105 2.94 3.93 10.62
N SER A 106 3.67 3.12 11.38
CA SER A 106 4.72 3.59 12.29
C SER A 106 6.02 3.98 11.59
N VAL A 107 6.17 3.70 10.29
CA VAL A 107 7.33 4.08 9.48
C VAL A 107 6.93 5.22 8.56
N ASN A 108 7.14 6.45 9.03
CA ASN A 108 6.83 7.68 8.28
C ASN A 108 8.03 8.17 7.48
N LEU A 109 7.83 8.37 6.17
CA LEU A 109 8.86 8.80 5.21
C LEU A 109 8.45 10.06 4.42
N GLU A 110 9.45 10.74 3.87
CA GLU A 110 9.36 11.86 2.93
C GLU A 110 10.65 11.85 2.06
N TYR A 111 10.63 12.54 0.92
CA TYR A 111 11.66 12.55 -0.12
C TYR A 111 12.82 13.56 0.07
N SER A 112 12.87 14.28 1.18
CA SER A 112 13.94 15.23 1.52
C SER A 112 14.33 15.13 2.99
N ASN A 113 15.58 15.48 3.31
CA ASN A 113 16.05 15.47 4.71
C ASN A 113 15.23 16.42 5.60
N GLU A 114 14.91 17.62 5.08
CA GLU A 114 14.17 18.64 5.82
C GLU A 114 12.74 18.18 6.14
N LYS A 115 11.96 17.83 5.12
CA LYS A 115 10.58 17.40 5.32
C LYS A 115 10.50 15.99 5.92
N GLY A 116 11.52 15.16 5.73
CA GLY A 116 11.67 13.87 6.41
C GLY A 116 11.90 14.02 7.92
N LYS A 117 12.52 15.12 8.36
CA LYS A 117 12.55 15.51 9.77
C LYS A 117 11.18 16.03 10.21
N LYS A 118 10.58 16.95 9.44
CA LYS A 118 9.23 17.52 9.72
C LYS A 118 8.18 16.42 9.91
N ILE A 119 8.14 15.42 9.02
CA ILE A 119 7.13 14.36 9.10
C ILE A 119 7.29 13.47 10.34
N LYS A 120 8.53 13.30 10.84
CA LYS A 120 8.77 12.57 12.09
C LYS A 120 8.34 13.38 13.31
N GLU A 121 8.41 14.71 13.24
CA GLU A 121 7.85 15.61 14.25
C GLU A 121 6.31 15.58 14.22
N ASP A 122 5.70 15.56 13.03
CA ASP A 122 4.25 15.58 12.86
C ASP A 122 3.56 14.24 13.16
N LYS A 123 4.18 13.11 12.76
CA LYS A 123 3.59 11.75 12.81
C LYS A 123 4.29 10.81 13.78
N GLY A 124 5.36 11.28 14.43
CA GLY A 124 6.17 10.49 15.35
C GLY A 124 7.23 9.60 14.68
N TYR A 125 8.16 9.17 15.52
CA TYR A 125 9.27 8.28 15.19
C TYR A 125 8.87 6.82 15.36
N THR A 126 9.38 5.95 14.50
CA THR A 126 9.14 4.50 14.60
C THR A 126 9.51 3.95 15.98
N SER A 127 10.55 4.46 16.62
CA SER A 127 10.97 4.06 17.98
C SER A 127 9.98 4.45 19.09
N GLN A 128 9.05 5.37 18.83
CA GLN A 128 7.96 5.71 19.77
C GLN A 128 6.81 4.70 19.67
N TRP A 129 6.58 4.17 18.47
CA TRP A 129 5.43 3.31 18.16
C TRP A 129 5.74 1.82 18.29
N VAL A 130 6.99 1.41 18.04
CA VAL A 130 7.40 0.00 18.00
C VAL A 130 8.13 -0.35 19.29
N THR A 131 7.59 -1.32 20.02
CA THR A 131 8.24 -1.91 21.20
C THR A 131 8.96 -3.21 20.82
N LYS A 132 9.84 -3.71 21.71
CA LYS A 132 10.53 -4.99 21.48
C LYS A 132 9.59 -6.19 21.54
N ASP A 133 8.50 -6.08 22.30
CA ASP A 133 7.53 -7.15 22.51
C ASP A 133 6.35 -6.97 21.57
N ILE A 134 6.26 -7.82 20.53
CA ILE A 134 5.16 -7.79 19.57
C ILE A 134 3.87 -8.20 20.29
N ALA A 135 2.93 -7.26 20.43
CA ALA A 135 1.64 -7.55 21.02
C ALA A 135 0.81 -8.42 20.06
N VAL A 136 -0.11 -9.23 20.60
CA VAL A 136 -1.06 -9.99 19.78
C VAL A 136 -1.84 -9.07 18.84
N ALA A 137 -2.16 -7.86 19.31
CA ALA A 137 -2.88 -6.85 18.54
C ALA A 137 -2.10 -6.29 17.33
N ASP A 138 -0.77 -6.43 17.30
CA ASP A 138 0.08 -5.98 16.19
C ASP A 138 0.06 -6.96 15.02
N LYS A 139 -0.38 -8.19 15.24
CA LYS A 139 -0.54 -9.20 14.19
C LYS A 139 -1.70 -8.82 13.27
N ILE A 140 -1.50 -9.07 11.98
CA ILE A 140 -2.54 -8.95 10.95
C ILE A 140 -3.23 -10.31 10.80
N GLU A 141 -4.55 -10.31 10.87
CA GLU A 141 -5.37 -11.43 10.41
C GLU A 141 -5.55 -11.31 8.89
N TRP A 142 -4.81 -12.14 8.14
CA TRP A 142 -4.73 -12.03 6.69
C TRP A 142 -6.01 -12.53 6.01
N GLN A 143 -6.57 -11.67 5.16
CA GLN A 143 -7.76 -11.93 4.34
C GLN A 143 -7.37 -12.27 2.88
N PRO A 144 -8.24 -12.99 2.14
CA PRO A 144 -8.09 -13.19 0.70
C PRO A 144 -8.18 -11.86 -0.08
N PRO A 145 -7.81 -11.82 -1.37
CA PRO A 145 -7.98 -10.61 -2.17
C PRO A 145 -9.48 -10.26 -2.32
N PRO A 146 -9.84 -8.98 -2.48
CA PRO A 146 -11.22 -8.59 -2.80
C PRO A 146 -11.61 -9.12 -4.18
N GLU A 147 -12.90 -9.34 -4.42
CA GLU A 147 -13.39 -9.76 -5.74
C GLU A 147 -13.08 -8.72 -6.84
N ARG A 148 -13.16 -7.44 -6.46
CA ARG A 148 -12.98 -6.31 -7.36
C ARG A 148 -12.03 -5.28 -6.79
N VAL A 149 -11.33 -4.59 -7.68
CA VAL A 149 -10.42 -3.49 -7.34
C VAL A 149 -10.74 -2.29 -8.23
N LYS A 150 -10.62 -1.09 -7.66
CA LYS A 150 -10.82 0.17 -8.33
C LYS A 150 -9.74 0.38 -9.39
N CYS A 151 -10.16 0.47 -10.63
CA CYS A 151 -9.39 0.94 -11.75
C CYS A 151 -9.47 2.46 -11.83
N MET A 152 -8.34 3.13 -11.93
CA MET A 152 -8.20 4.59 -12.10
C MET A 152 -7.09 4.89 -13.12
N PRO A 153 -7.34 4.71 -14.44
CA PRO A 153 -6.37 5.04 -15.48
C PRO A 153 -6.09 6.54 -15.56
N THR A 154 -7.08 7.37 -15.22
CA THR A 154 -6.96 8.83 -15.08
C THR A 154 -7.80 9.28 -13.89
N PHE A 155 -7.56 10.48 -13.38
CA PHE A 155 -8.30 11.01 -12.23
C PHE A 155 -9.83 11.03 -12.44
N ASN A 156 -10.25 11.38 -13.65
CA ASN A 156 -11.66 11.52 -14.02
C ASN A 156 -12.32 10.22 -14.50
N ARG A 157 -11.56 9.13 -14.63
CA ARG A 157 -12.08 7.84 -15.10
C ARG A 157 -11.78 6.78 -14.06
N GLN A 158 -12.79 6.44 -13.27
CA GLN A 158 -12.70 5.42 -12.24
C GLN A 158 -13.83 4.40 -12.37
N PHE A 159 -13.52 3.11 -12.27
CA PHE A 159 -14.49 2.02 -12.35
C PHE A 159 -14.00 0.80 -11.59
N TRP A 160 -14.89 -0.11 -11.23
CA TRP A 160 -14.53 -1.35 -10.56
C TRP A 160 -14.34 -2.48 -11.59
N GLY A 161 -13.23 -3.19 -11.49
CA GLY A 161 -12.88 -4.35 -12.33
C GLY A 161 -12.57 -5.57 -11.49
N LEU A 162 -12.45 -6.74 -12.11
CA LEU A 162 -12.01 -7.95 -11.40
C LEU A 162 -10.54 -7.77 -10.97
N TRP A 163 -10.20 -8.17 -9.75
CA TRP A 163 -8.85 -7.95 -9.24
C TRP A 163 -7.78 -8.69 -10.07
N ASN A 164 -8.14 -9.85 -10.63
CA ASN A 164 -7.28 -10.74 -11.42
C ASN A 164 -7.54 -10.66 -12.93
N GLU A 165 -8.06 -9.55 -13.45
CA GLU A 165 -8.22 -9.36 -14.91
C GLU A 165 -6.97 -9.79 -15.68
N THR A 166 -7.13 -10.54 -16.76
CA THR A 166 -6.03 -11.07 -17.60
C THR A 166 -5.07 -12.06 -16.92
N LEU A 167 -5.35 -12.46 -15.67
CA LEU A 167 -4.64 -13.48 -14.91
C LEU A 167 -5.59 -14.68 -14.71
N GLY A 168 -5.65 -15.55 -15.73
CA GLY A 168 -6.56 -16.70 -15.81
C GLY A 168 -6.73 -17.14 -17.25
#